data_AF-A6VHW9-F1
#
_entry.id   AF-A6VHW9-F1
#
_cell.length_a   1.000
_cell.length_b   1.000
_cell.length_c   1.000
_cell.angle_alpha   90.00
_cell.angle_beta   90.00
_cell.angle_gamma   90.00
#
_symmetry.space_group_name_H-M   'P 1'
#
loop_
_entity.id
_entity.type
_entity.pdbx_description
1 polymer ?
#
loop_
_entity_poly.entity_id
_entity_poly.type
_entity_poly.pdbx_seq_one_letter_code
_entity_poly.pdbx_strand_id
1 'polypeptide(L)'
;MDKMYSKKGGIPELKELISILNNFTGIISLDNARLYYIDSKLVFSSLNDKEMDLKDIFKNIPEEFQIEAKNMDYDRVNSLLDKVLSKNPDVKSVSKDIFVDVYGNIENYVGHGLFKVTLFPRKYKDEIGTILFSNKDEIAAIHQKKDKILVGLKALNKIKTIFAVSDVKICPEQISKQDLDEILKENRDALLKNFVSFEELIEKIKQKSPKIVENDSLYNILPKNPSIVEIVEKNAILVSKDKTPIMAFLGEYDGDKAFRIIKNFCILNNTIFKIYELTEDEFKNIKEFKNAKIKDIN
;
A
#
# COMPACT_ATOMS: atom_id res chain seq x y z
N MET A 1 17.85 -22.32 5.79
CA MET A 1 16.91 -22.61 4.68
C MET A 1 15.82 -23.39 5.36
N ASP A 2 14.68 -22.76 5.60
CA ASP A 2 13.70 -23.35 6.51
C ASP A 2 12.60 -23.94 5.63
N LYS A 3 12.69 -25.26 5.44
CA LYS A 3 11.71 -26.04 4.71
C LYS A 3 10.40 -25.98 5.50
N MET A 4 9.41 -25.25 4.97
CA MET A 4 8.14 -25.03 5.67
C MET A 4 7.17 -26.19 5.48
N TYR A 5 7.22 -26.85 4.33
CA TYR A 5 6.24 -27.88 3.97
C TYR A 5 6.81 -28.89 2.97
N SER A 6 6.42 -30.16 3.12
CA SER A 6 6.78 -31.23 2.21
C SER A 6 5.73 -32.33 2.24
N LYS A 7 5.10 -32.59 1.11
CA LYS A 7 4.07 -33.63 0.98
C LYS A 7 4.04 -34.16 -0.45
N LYS A 8 3.81 -35.46 -0.61
CA LYS A 8 3.48 -36.03 -1.92
C LYS A 8 1.97 -35.92 -2.13
N GLY A 9 1.54 -35.44 -3.29
CA GLY A 9 0.13 -35.25 -3.61
C GLY A 9 -0.08 -34.72 -5.01
N GLY A 10 -1.33 -34.44 -5.36
CA GLY A 10 -1.69 -33.88 -6.66
C GLY A 10 -2.07 -32.41 -6.59
N ILE A 11 -2.77 -31.96 -7.62
CA ILE A 11 -3.31 -30.60 -7.73
C ILE A 11 -4.21 -30.21 -6.53
N PRO A 12 -5.07 -31.09 -5.97
CA PRO A 12 -5.89 -30.74 -4.81
C PRO A 12 -5.05 -30.32 -3.59
N GLU A 13 -4.00 -31.07 -3.25
CA GLU A 13 -3.10 -30.79 -2.12
C GLU A 13 -2.28 -29.52 -2.36
N LEU A 14 -1.91 -29.25 -3.60
CA LEU A 14 -1.25 -27.99 -3.96
C LEU A 14 -2.19 -26.78 -3.77
N LYS A 15 -3.46 -26.90 -4.17
CA LYS A 15 -4.45 -25.84 -3.97
C LYS A 15 -4.69 -25.56 -2.48
N GLU A 16 -4.78 -26.63 -1.68
CA GLU A 16 -4.89 -26.52 -0.22
C GLU A 16 -3.68 -25.77 0.36
N LEU A 17 -2.46 -26.16 -0.03
CA LEU A 17 -1.23 -25.47 0.39
C LEU A 17 -1.22 -24.00 -0.01
N ILE A 18 -1.54 -23.67 -1.26
CA ILE A 18 -1.58 -22.27 -1.71
C ILE A 18 -2.62 -21.46 -0.93
N SER A 19 -3.76 -22.07 -0.58
CA SER A 19 -4.83 -21.39 0.16
C SER A 19 -4.46 -21.00 1.59
N ILE A 20 -3.49 -21.70 2.21
CA ILE A 20 -3.03 -21.40 3.57
C ILE A 20 -1.79 -20.50 3.61
N LEU A 21 -1.12 -20.30 2.47
CA LEU A 21 0.11 -19.52 2.34
C LEU A 21 -0.17 -18.02 2.17
N ASN A 22 -0.70 -17.38 3.22
CA ASN A 22 -0.92 -15.94 3.27
C ASN A 22 0.42 -15.18 3.44
N ASN A 23 0.60 -14.11 2.65
CA ASN A 23 1.83 -13.31 2.58
C ASN A 23 3.10 -14.14 2.30
N PHE A 24 2.97 -15.16 1.45
CA PHE A 24 4.08 -16.06 1.15
C PHE A 24 5.00 -15.50 0.07
N THR A 25 6.25 -15.24 0.45
CA THR A 25 7.34 -14.98 -0.49
C THR A 25 8.28 -16.19 -0.44
N GLY A 26 8.49 -16.82 -1.59
CA GLY A 26 9.24 -18.06 -1.64
C GLY A 26 9.05 -18.90 -2.89
N ILE A 27 9.45 -20.16 -2.81
CA ILE A 27 9.39 -21.10 -3.92
C ILE A 27 8.59 -22.32 -3.51
N ILE A 28 7.65 -22.72 -4.35
CA ILE A 28 6.98 -24.02 -4.30
C ILE A 28 7.57 -24.89 -5.43
N SER A 29 8.17 -26.02 -5.07
CA SER A 29 8.70 -27.00 -6.01
C SER A 29 7.71 -28.14 -6.17
N LEU A 30 7.44 -28.55 -7.41
CA LEU A 30 6.61 -29.70 -7.79
C LEU A 30 7.49 -30.63 -8.63
N ASP A 31 8.23 -31.53 -7.97
CA ASP A 31 9.33 -32.29 -8.58
C ASP A 31 10.30 -31.38 -9.37
N ASN A 32 10.27 -31.46 -10.70
CA ASN A 32 11.12 -30.70 -11.62
C ASN A 32 10.54 -29.33 -12.00
N ALA A 33 9.35 -28.99 -11.51
CA ALA A 33 8.75 -27.68 -11.69
C ALA A 33 9.03 -26.78 -10.49
N ARG A 34 9.21 -25.48 -10.75
CA ARG A 34 9.37 -24.47 -9.70
C ARG A 34 8.43 -23.31 -9.94
N LEU A 35 7.73 -22.93 -8.89
CA LEU A 35 6.78 -21.83 -8.83
C LEU A 35 7.32 -20.79 -7.84
N TYR A 36 7.54 -19.58 -8.32
CA TYR A 36 8.13 -18.50 -7.54
C TYR A 36 7.04 -17.52 -7.13
N TYR A 37 6.93 -17.26 -5.83
CA TYR A 37 5.90 -16.42 -5.24
C TYR A 37 6.51 -15.21 -4.54
N ILE A 38 5.85 -14.06 -4.69
CA ILE A 38 6.11 -12.84 -3.93
C ILE A 38 4.77 -12.35 -3.41
N ASP A 39 4.65 -12.18 -2.10
CA ASP A 39 3.43 -11.76 -1.41
C ASP A 39 2.20 -12.59 -1.82
N SER A 40 2.39 -13.91 -1.92
CA SER A 40 1.40 -14.92 -2.36
C SER A 40 0.97 -14.82 -3.82
N LYS A 41 1.59 -13.96 -4.63
CA LYS A 41 1.40 -13.91 -6.09
C LYS A 41 2.46 -14.75 -6.78
N LEU A 42 2.04 -15.64 -7.68
CA LEU A 42 2.98 -16.34 -8.57
C LEU A 42 3.58 -15.33 -9.55
N VAL A 43 4.90 -15.15 -9.51
CA VAL A 43 5.62 -14.21 -10.37
C VAL A 43 6.38 -14.89 -11.50
N PHE A 44 6.66 -16.20 -11.36
CA PHE A 44 7.35 -16.98 -12.38
C PHE A 44 7.09 -18.47 -12.17
N SER A 45 7.01 -19.23 -13.25
CA SER A 45 6.93 -20.67 -13.21
C SER A 45 7.84 -21.31 -14.25
N SER A 46 8.41 -22.45 -13.90
CA SER A 46 9.32 -23.17 -14.78
C SER A 46 9.17 -24.67 -14.63
N LEU A 47 9.50 -25.39 -15.70
CA LEU A 47 9.68 -26.84 -15.71
C LEU A 47 11.05 -27.15 -16.31
N ASN A 48 11.85 -27.95 -15.60
CA ASN A 48 13.24 -28.25 -16.01
C ASN A 48 14.04 -26.97 -16.29
N ASP A 49 13.89 -25.96 -15.41
CA ASP A 49 14.53 -24.64 -15.50
C ASP A 49 14.20 -23.83 -16.77
N LYS A 50 13.17 -24.21 -17.53
CA LYS A 50 12.62 -23.41 -18.63
C LYS A 50 11.32 -22.75 -18.21
N GLU A 51 11.18 -21.46 -18.52
CA GLU A 51 9.94 -20.72 -18.31
C GLU A 51 8.78 -21.41 -19.03
N MET A 52 7.70 -21.64 -18.30
CA MET A 52 6.51 -22.27 -18.86
C MET A 52 5.28 -21.88 -18.04
N ASP A 53 4.16 -21.66 -18.72
CA ASP A 53 2.90 -21.34 -18.07
C ASP A 53 2.40 -22.51 -17.21
N LEU A 54 1.76 -22.19 -16.08
CA LEU A 54 1.16 -23.17 -15.16
C LEU A 54 0.31 -24.23 -15.87
N LYS A 55 -0.50 -23.81 -16.85
CA LYS A 55 -1.39 -24.73 -17.57
C LYS A 55 -0.61 -25.81 -18.32
N ASP A 56 0.54 -25.45 -18.89
CA ASP A 56 1.38 -26.41 -19.60
C ASP A 56 2.27 -27.18 -18.63
N ILE A 57 2.62 -26.62 -17.47
CA ILE A 57 3.27 -27.39 -16.39
C ILE A 57 2.34 -28.51 -15.94
N PHE A 58 1.08 -28.21 -15.63
CA PHE A 58 0.13 -29.21 -15.15
C PHE A 58 -0.25 -30.28 -16.18
N LYS A 59 -0.03 -30.05 -17.47
CA LYS A 59 -0.17 -31.09 -18.51
C LYS A 59 1.03 -32.02 -18.60
N ASN A 60 2.21 -31.55 -18.21
CA ASN A 60 3.49 -32.21 -18.44
C ASN A 60 4.10 -32.82 -17.16
N ILE A 61 3.48 -32.62 -16.00
CA ILE A 61 3.85 -33.28 -14.75
C ILE A 61 2.92 -34.49 -14.46
N PRO A 62 3.36 -35.46 -13.65
CA PRO A 62 2.51 -36.61 -13.27
C PRO A 62 1.29 -36.18 -12.44
N GLU A 63 0.29 -37.07 -12.31
CA GLU A 63 -0.90 -36.81 -11.47
C GLU A 63 -0.56 -36.63 -9.99
N GLU A 64 0.47 -37.34 -9.50
CA GLU A 64 1.06 -37.16 -8.17
C GLU A 64 2.51 -36.69 -8.28
N PHE A 65 2.87 -35.67 -7.52
CA PHE A 65 4.21 -35.08 -7.48
C PHE A 65 4.64 -34.75 -6.05
N GLN A 66 5.95 -34.60 -5.82
CA GLN A 66 6.46 -34.11 -4.54
C GLN A 66 6.30 -32.59 -4.47
N ILE A 67 5.52 -32.11 -3.50
CA ILE A 67 5.34 -30.69 -3.20
C ILE A 67 6.33 -30.30 -2.11
N GLU A 68 7.11 -29.25 -2.34
CA GLU A 68 7.96 -28.61 -1.32
C GLU A 68 7.79 -27.10 -1.33
N ALA A 69 7.47 -26.49 -0.18
CA ALA A 69 7.45 -25.02 -0.05
C ALA A 69 8.61 -24.53 0.83
N LYS A 70 9.30 -23.50 0.33
CA LYS A 70 10.43 -22.85 1.00
C LYS A 70 10.17 -21.35 1.03
N ASN A 71 10.06 -20.80 2.23
CA ASN A 71 9.95 -19.36 2.43
C ASN A 71 11.34 -18.72 2.39
N MET A 72 11.40 -17.52 1.83
CA MET A 72 12.60 -16.73 1.68
C MET A 72 12.24 -15.26 1.53
N ASP A 73 13.18 -14.39 1.87
CA ASP A 73 13.03 -12.95 1.67
C ASP A 73 12.94 -12.58 0.18
N TYR A 74 12.38 -11.40 -0.07
CA TYR A 74 12.16 -10.84 -1.39
C TYR A 74 13.44 -10.79 -2.24
N ASP A 75 14.54 -10.34 -1.64
CA ASP A 75 15.82 -10.17 -2.33
C ASP A 75 16.38 -11.52 -2.81
N ARG A 76 16.22 -12.58 -2.00
CA ARG A 76 16.64 -13.92 -2.39
C ARG A 76 15.79 -14.50 -3.52
N VAL A 77 14.46 -14.34 -3.48
CA VAL A 77 13.59 -14.78 -4.59
C VAL A 77 14.03 -14.12 -5.89
N ASN A 78 14.25 -12.80 -5.87
CA ASN A 78 14.70 -12.07 -7.05
C ASN A 78 16.09 -12.49 -7.53
N SER A 79 17.04 -12.72 -6.61
CA SER A 79 18.38 -13.20 -6.99
C SER A 79 18.36 -14.57 -7.69
N LEU A 80 17.40 -15.43 -7.34
CA LEU A 80 17.20 -16.72 -7.98
C LEU A 80 16.49 -16.58 -9.33
N LEU A 81 15.51 -15.68 -9.43
CA LEU A 81 14.86 -15.34 -10.68
C LEU A 81 15.85 -14.78 -11.70
N ASP A 82 16.71 -13.85 -11.29
CA ASP A 82 17.75 -13.27 -12.16
C ASP A 82 18.70 -14.34 -12.70
N LYS A 83 19.07 -15.34 -11.89
CA LYS A 83 19.91 -16.47 -12.32
C LYS A 83 19.21 -17.42 -13.29
N VAL A 84 17.89 -17.56 -13.18
CA VAL A 84 17.09 -18.42 -14.07
C VAL A 84 16.81 -17.70 -15.38
N LEU A 85 16.53 -16.40 -15.33
CA LEU A 85 16.29 -15.55 -16.50
C LEU A 85 17.57 -15.28 -17.30
N SER A 86 18.71 -15.08 -16.64
CA SER A 86 20.01 -14.85 -17.31
C SER A 86 20.57 -16.05 -18.08
N LYS A 87 19.99 -17.25 -17.93
CA LYS A 87 20.33 -18.43 -18.74
C LYS A 87 19.62 -18.47 -20.11
N ASN A 88 18.69 -17.55 -20.38
CA ASN A 88 18.05 -17.37 -21.68
C ASN A 88 18.45 -16.00 -22.26
N PRO A 89 19.36 -15.93 -23.26
CA PRO A 89 19.96 -14.67 -23.70
C PRO A 89 19.02 -13.70 -24.44
N ASP A 90 17.76 -14.08 -24.69
CA ASP A 90 16.84 -13.32 -25.55
C ASP A 90 15.76 -12.52 -24.82
N VAL A 91 15.86 -12.34 -23.50
CA VAL A 91 14.90 -11.50 -22.77
C VAL A 91 15.52 -10.17 -22.42
N LYS A 92 15.32 -9.19 -23.31
CA LYS A 92 15.42 -7.77 -22.97
C LYS A 92 14.64 -7.54 -21.68
N SER A 93 15.27 -6.83 -20.74
CA SER A 93 14.71 -6.39 -19.47
C SER A 93 13.20 -6.13 -19.56
N VAL A 94 12.40 -7.00 -18.94
CA VAL A 94 10.95 -6.82 -18.86
C VAL A 94 10.70 -5.58 -18.00
N SER A 95 10.47 -4.43 -18.64
CA SER A 95 9.74 -3.36 -17.98
C SER A 95 8.35 -3.94 -17.67
N LYS A 96 8.13 -4.32 -16.42
CA LYS A 96 6.89 -4.96 -15.95
C LYS A 96 5.71 -4.03 -16.23
N ASP A 97 4.93 -4.34 -17.24
CA ASP A 97 3.62 -3.75 -17.40
C ASP A 97 2.72 -4.32 -16.30
N ILE A 98 2.36 -3.49 -15.31
CA ILE A 98 1.47 -3.90 -14.22
C ILE A 98 0.04 -3.82 -14.73
N PHE A 99 -0.66 -4.95 -14.85
CA PHE A 99 -2.08 -4.97 -15.20
C PHE A 99 -2.94 -5.18 -13.96
N VAL A 100 -4.04 -4.44 -13.91
CA VAL A 100 -5.04 -4.51 -12.85
C VAL A 100 -6.41 -4.69 -13.50
N ASP A 101 -7.14 -5.68 -13.01
CA ASP A 101 -8.46 -6.14 -13.47
C ASP A 101 -9.61 -5.59 -12.62
N VAL A 102 -9.35 -5.31 -11.35
CA VAL A 102 -10.30 -4.72 -10.41
C VAL A 102 -9.81 -3.36 -9.93
N TYR A 103 -10.63 -2.33 -10.06
CA TYR A 103 -10.28 -0.96 -9.68
C TYR A 103 -9.68 -0.84 -8.26
N GLY A 104 -10.27 -1.50 -7.26
CA GLY A 104 -9.78 -1.43 -5.88
C GLY A 104 -8.37 -1.98 -5.68
N ASN A 105 -7.88 -2.82 -6.58
CA ASN A 105 -6.53 -3.37 -6.49
C ASN A 105 -5.44 -2.33 -6.77
N ILE A 106 -5.78 -1.13 -7.27
CA ILE A 106 -4.84 -0.01 -7.43
C ILE A 106 -4.21 0.37 -6.07
N GLU A 107 -4.98 0.27 -4.97
CA GLU A 107 -4.52 0.60 -3.61
C GLU A 107 -3.28 -0.22 -3.17
N ASN A 108 -3.08 -1.40 -3.75
CA ASN A 108 -1.92 -2.25 -3.47
C ASN A 108 -0.60 -1.70 -4.05
N TYR A 109 -0.68 -0.71 -4.94
CA TYR A 109 0.46 -0.14 -5.66
C TYR A 109 0.75 1.31 -5.25
N VAL A 110 0.05 1.83 -4.25
CA VAL A 110 0.24 3.16 -3.70
C VAL A 110 0.57 3.06 -2.21
N GLY A 111 1.62 3.77 -1.79
CA GLY A 111 2.15 3.75 -0.43
C GLY A 111 1.77 4.98 0.38
N HIS A 112 2.55 5.25 1.42
CA HIS A 112 2.51 6.52 2.15
C HIS A 112 3.14 7.64 1.32
N GLY A 113 2.60 8.86 1.44
CA GLY A 113 2.99 10.01 0.63
C GLY A 113 2.09 10.20 -0.60
N LEU A 114 2.58 11.00 -1.56
CA LEU A 114 1.83 11.36 -2.77
C LEU A 114 2.18 10.43 -3.92
N PHE A 115 1.16 9.88 -4.56
CA PHE A 115 1.30 9.00 -5.71
C PHE A 115 0.42 9.46 -6.87
N LYS A 116 0.95 9.33 -8.08
CA LYS A 116 0.22 9.43 -9.33
C LYS A 116 0.14 8.05 -9.94
N VAL A 117 -1.07 7.59 -10.23
CA VAL A 117 -1.30 6.34 -10.95
C VAL A 117 -1.87 6.67 -12.31
N THR A 118 -1.08 6.44 -13.36
CA THR A 118 -1.53 6.56 -14.74
C THR A 118 -2.08 5.22 -15.22
N LEU A 119 -3.20 5.25 -15.93
CA LEU A 119 -4.04 4.11 -16.27
C LEU A 119 -4.21 4.04 -17.79
N PHE A 120 -3.87 2.89 -18.38
CA PHE A 120 -3.94 2.62 -19.81
C PHE A 120 -4.85 1.41 -20.07
N PRO A 121 -6.13 1.63 -20.42
CA PRO A 121 -7.07 0.56 -20.70
C PRO A 121 -6.71 -0.21 -21.97
N ARG A 122 -6.74 -1.55 -21.90
CA ARG A 122 -6.42 -2.41 -23.05
C ARG A 122 -7.43 -2.28 -24.20
N LYS A 123 -8.72 -2.20 -23.89
CA LYS A 123 -9.80 -2.06 -24.91
C LYS A 123 -9.95 -0.65 -25.45
N TYR A 124 -9.58 0.37 -24.67
CA TYR A 124 -9.74 1.78 -25.02
C TYR A 124 -8.37 2.47 -25.12
N LYS A 125 -7.61 2.12 -26.17
CA LYS A 125 -6.21 2.54 -26.34
C LYS A 125 -6.00 4.06 -26.44
N ASP A 126 -7.04 4.81 -26.83
CA ASP A 126 -7.02 6.27 -26.94
C ASP A 126 -7.46 6.98 -25.64
N GLU A 127 -7.72 6.22 -24.57
CA GLU A 127 -8.17 6.74 -23.27
C GLU A 127 -7.05 6.59 -22.25
N ILE A 128 -6.83 7.62 -21.45
CA ILE A 128 -5.86 7.63 -20.35
C ILE A 128 -6.60 8.07 -19.08
N GLY A 129 -6.41 7.34 -18.00
CA GLY A 129 -6.87 7.76 -16.68
C GLY A 129 -5.68 8.16 -15.81
N THR A 130 -5.89 9.10 -14.91
CA THR A 130 -4.93 9.46 -13.87
C THR A 130 -5.68 9.57 -12.55
N ILE A 131 -5.16 8.92 -11.52
CA ILE A 131 -5.66 9.07 -10.16
C ILE A 131 -4.50 9.49 -9.28
N LEU A 132 -4.73 10.54 -8.49
CA LEU A 132 -3.80 10.99 -7.48
C LEU A 132 -4.21 10.43 -6.14
N PHE A 133 -3.23 9.93 -5.41
CA PHE A 133 -3.39 9.39 -4.07
C PHE A 133 -2.54 10.17 -3.08
N SER A 134 -3.05 10.36 -1.87
CA SER A 134 -2.29 10.77 -0.70
C SER A 134 -2.52 9.76 0.40
N ASN A 135 -1.46 9.10 0.86
CA ASN A 135 -1.55 8.09 1.92
C ASN A 135 -2.64 7.03 1.66
N LYS A 136 -2.71 6.56 0.40
CA LYS A 136 -3.72 5.61 -0.14
C LYS A 136 -5.15 6.15 -0.30
N ASP A 137 -5.44 7.38 0.09
CA ASP A 137 -6.72 8.01 -0.20
C ASP A 137 -6.72 8.64 -1.60
N GLU A 138 -7.78 8.43 -2.38
CA GLU A 138 -7.99 9.08 -3.67
C GLU A 138 -8.29 10.57 -3.48
N ILE A 139 -7.44 11.44 -4.02
CA ILE A 139 -7.55 12.89 -3.84
C ILE A 139 -8.00 13.62 -5.10
N ALA A 140 -7.65 13.10 -6.27
CA ALA A 140 -8.05 13.67 -7.55
C ALA A 140 -8.16 12.58 -8.63
N ALA A 141 -9.02 12.82 -9.62
CA ALA A 141 -9.13 11.97 -10.79
C ALA A 141 -9.25 12.79 -12.08
N ILE A 142 -8.56 12.32 -13.11
CA ILE A 142 -8.56 12.90 -14.46
C ILE A 142 -8.74 11.75 -15.45
N HIS A 143 -9.58 11.94 -16.45
CA HIS A 143 -9.75 11.00 -17.56
C HIS A 143 -9.68 11.77 -18.86
N GLN A 144 -8.79 11.34 -19.75
CA GLN A 144 -8.57 11.97 -21.04
C GLN A 144 -8.93 11.00 -22.16
N LYS A 145 -9.64 11.52 -23.17
CA LYS A 145 -9.94 10.84 -24.42
C LYS A 145 -9.82 11.84 -25.56
N LYS A 146 -8.74 11.73 -26.35
CA LYS A 146 -8.42 12.70 -27.41
C LYS A 146 -8.48 14.14 -26.84
N ASP A 147 -9.36 14.98 -27.37
CA ASP A 147 -9.53 16.39 -26.96
C ASP A 147 -10.51 16.60 -25.80
N LYS A 148 -11.05 15.52 -25.21
CA LYS A 148 -11.99 15.62 -24.08
C LYS A 148 -11.28 15.22 -22.79
N ILE A 149 -11.36 16.11 -21.80
CA ILE A 149 -10.90 15.87 -20.44
C ILE A 149 -12.11 15.86 -19.52
N LEU A 150 -12.24 14.80 -18.73
CA LEU A 150 -13.15 14.71 -17.58
C LEU A 150 -12.30 14.81 -16.32
N VAL A 151 -12.86 15.43 -15.29
CA VAL A 151 -12.19 15.68 -14.01
C VAL A 151 -13.10 15.33 -12.84
N GLY A 152 -12.50 15.07 -11.68
CA GLY A 152 -13.21 14.84 -10.42
C GLY A 152 -14.08 13.58 -10.45
N LEU A 153 -15.24 13.63 -9.81
CA LEU A 153 -16.13 12.47 -9.68
C LEU A 153 -16.56 11.88 -11.03
N LYS A 154 -16.70 12.73 -12.07
CA LYS A 154 -17.05 12.27 -13.43
C LYS A 154 -15.93 11.42 -14.03
N ALA A 155 -14.67 11.85 -13.86
CA ALA A 155 -13.50 11.08 -14.28
C ALA A 155 -13.40 9.76 -13.51
N LEU A 156 -13.56 9.82 -12.18
CA LEU A 156 -13.49 8.65 -11.32
C LEU A 156 -14.51 7.57 -11.72
N ASN A 157 -15.77 7.96 -11.92
CA ASN A 157 -16.82 7.04 -12.35
C ASN A 157 -16.55 6.45 -13.73
N LYS A 158 -16.00 7.25 -14.66
CA LYS A 158 -15.61 6.78 -15.98
C LYS A 158 -14.48 5.76 -15.90
N ILE A 159 -13.46 6.00 -15.08
CA ILE A 159 -12.36 5.06 -14.83
C ILE A 159 -12.90 3.76 -14.23
N LYS A 160 -13.73 3.82 -13.19
CA LYS A 160 -14.34 2.62 -12.57
C LYS A 160 -15.13 1.79 -13.59
N THR A 161 -15.86 2.45 -14.49
CA THR A 161 -16.59 1.78 -15.58
C THR A 161 -15.64 1.09 -16.56
N ILE A 162 -14.48 1.68 -16.86
CA ILE A 162 -13.47 1.07 -17.74
C ILE A 162 -12.93 -0.22 -17.12
N PHE A 163 -12.61 -0.22 -15.83
CA PHE A 163 -12.17 -1.43 -15.10
C PHE A 163 -13.20 -2.56 -15.15
N ALA A 164 -14.50 -2.26 -15.16
CA ALA A 164 -15.54 -3.28 -15.27
C ALA A 164 -15.54 -4.03 -16.62
N VAL A 165 -14.91 -3.46 -17.66
CA VAL A 165 -14.99 -3.99 -19.03
C VAL A 165 -13.63 -4.20 -19.70
N SER A 166 -12.52 -3.82 -19.08
CA SER A 166 -11.16 -3.92 -19.64
C SER A 166 -10.13 -4.12 -18.55
N ASP A 167 -9.11 -4.96 -18.82
CA ASP A 167 -7.86 -4.91 -18.08
C ASP A 167 -7.21 -3.54 -18.28
N VAL A 168 -6.62 -3.00 -17.23
CA VAL A 168 -5.98 -1.68 -17.24
C VAL A 168 -4.53 -1.84 -16.83
N LYS A 169 -3.62 -1.43 -17.71
CA LYS A 169 -2.22 -1.27 -17.33
C LYS A 169 -2.10 -0.04 -16.45
N ILE A 170 -1.39 -0.17 -15.33
CA ILE A 170 -1.14 0.93 -14.40
C ILE A 170 0.35 1.26 -14.36
N CYS A 171 0.66 2.54 -14.18
CA CYS A 171 2.00 3.05 -13.93
C CYS A 171 1.94 3.90 -12.65
N PRO A 172 2.18 3.29 -11.47
CA PRO A 172 2.27 4.01 -10.21
C PRO A 172 3.62 4.75 -10.13
N GLU A 173 3.58 6.01 -9.75
CA GLU A 173 4.73 6.89 -9.59
C GLU A 173 4.58 7.67 -8.29
N GLN A 174 5.62 7.67 -7.44
CA GLN A 174 5.66 8.57 -6.30
C GLN A 174 6.00 9.97 -6.79
N ILE A 175 5.22 10.97 -6.36
CA ILE A 175 5.35 12.35 -6.83
C ILE A 175 5.67 13.28 -5.67
N SER A 176 6.26 14.44 -5.98
CA SER A 176 6.44 15.51 -5.01
C SER A 176 5.18 16.37 -4.88
N LYS A 177 5.18 17.26 -3.89
CA LYS A 177 4.10 18.26 -3.72
C LYS A 177 4.05 19.25 -4.90
N GLN A 178 5.21 19.59 -5.47
CA GLN A 178 5.27 20.49 -6.63
C GLN A 178 4.60 19.85 -7.85
N ASP A 179 4.86 18.57 -8.11
CA ASP A 179 4.21 17.82 -9.19
C ASP A 179 2.68 17.76 -9.00
N LEU A 180 2.23 17.54 -7.76
CA LEU A 180 0.80 17.57 -7.41
C LEU A 180 0.18 18.94 -7.73
N ASP A 181 0.82 20.02 -7.28
CA ASP A 181 0.34 21.39 -7.48
C ASP A 181 0.26 21.75 -8.97
N GLU A 182 1.24 21.32 -9.77
CA GLU A 182 1.24 21.51 -11.23
C GLU A 182 0.06 20.77 -11.89
N ILE A 183 -0.14 19.49 -11.57
CA ILE A 183 -1.25 18.69 -12.11
C ILE A 183 -2.61 19.30 -11.75
N LEU A 184 -2.78 19.75 -10.51
CA LEU A 184 -4.01 20.38 -10.03
C LEU A 184 -4.23 21.78 -10.61
N LYS A 185 -3.17 22.54 -10.87
CA LYS A 185 -3.26 23.85 -11.51
C LYS A 185 -3.79 23.75 -12.94
N GLU A 186 -3.38 22.71 -13.67
CA GLU A 186 -3.89 22.39 -15.01
C GLU A 186 -5.31 21.81 -14.99
N ASN A 187 -5.71 21.16 -13.88
CA ASN A 187 -6.98 20.46 -13.74
C ASN A 187 -7.72 20.86 -12.46
N ARG A 188 -8.14 22.13 -12.36
CA ARG A 188 -8.66 22.73 -11.11
C ARG A 188 -9.84 21.99 -10.47
N ASP A 189 -10.69 21.35 -11.28
CA ASP A 189 -11.87 20.62 -10.82
C ASP A 189 -11.61 19.10 -10.67
N ALA A 190 -10.35 18.67 -10.66
CA ALA A 190 -9.97 17.25 -10.54
C ALA A 190 -10.13 16.68 -9.13
N LEU A 191 -10.18 17.54 -8.11
CA LEU A 191 -10.28 17.12 -6.71
C LEU A 191 -11.58 16.36 -6.45
N LEU A 192 -11.45 15.21 -5.78
CA LEU A 192 -12.58 14.34 -5.42
C LEU A 192 -13.21 14.72 -4.08
N LYS A 193 -12.44 15.38 -3.23
CA LYS A 193 -12.81 15.90 -1.92
C LYS A 193 -12.07 17.22 -1.69
N ASN A 194 -12.49 18.00 -0.70
CA ASN A 194 -11.65 19.07 -0.16
C ASN A 194 -10.41 18.41 0.46
N PHE A 195 -9.34 18.29 -0.32
CA PHE A 195 -8.09 17.69 0.12
C PHE A 195 -7.30 18.75 0.89
N VAL A 196 -7.00 18.44 2.16
CA VAL A 196 -5.96 19.12 2.93
C VAL A 196 -4.90 18.05 3.21
N SER A 197 -3.65 18.30 2.81
CA SER A 197 -2.56 17.34 3.09
C SER A 197 -2.44 17.16 4.61
N PHE A 198 -2.06 15.95 5.05
CA PHE A 198 -1.82 15.71 6.48
C PHE A 198 -0.76 16.69 7.00
N GLU A 199 0.33 16.87 6.25
CA GLU A 199 1.42 17.78 6.57
C GLU A 199 0.92 19.22 6.69
N GLU A 200 0.12 19.70 5.73
CA GLU A 200 -0.46 21.05 5.77
C GLU A 200 -1.39 21.25 6.97
N LEU A 201 -2.22 20.24 7.26
CA LEU A 201 -3.14 20.27 8.39
C LEU A 201 -2.37 20.33 9.70
N ILE A 202 -1.35 19.49 9.86
CA ILE A 202 -0.48 19.45 11.04
C ILE A 202 0.29 20.76 11.19
N GLU A 203 0.88 21.29 10.13
CA GLU A 203 1.58 22.59 10.17
C GLU A 203 0.65 23.71 10.62
N LYS A 204 -0.56 23.78 10.05
CA LYS A 204 -1.57 24.76 10.44
C LYS A 204 -1.97 24.63 11.91
N ILE A 205 -2.12 23.41 12.42
CA ILE A 205 -2.44 23.17 13.83
C ILE A 205 -1.26 23.57 14.72
N LYS A 206 -0.03 23.25 14.32
CA LYS A 206 1.20 23.56 15.06
C LYS A 206 1.51 25.05 15.15
N GLN A 207 0.88 25.90 14.32
CA GLN A 207 0.95 27.36 14.45
C GLN A 207 0.24 27.88 15.71
N LYS A 208 -0.66 27.09 16.31
CA LYS A 208 -1.30 27.45 17.58
C LYS A 208 -0.31 27.32 18.73
N SER A 209 -0.56 28.06 19.82
CA SER A 209 0.23 27.90 21.05
C SER A 209 -0.06 26.55 21.70
N PRO A 210 0.95 25.66 21.86
CA PRO A 210 0.74 24.38 22.54
C PRO A 210 0.77 24.55 24.06
N LYS A 211 0.08 23.66 24.75
CA LYS A 211 0.39 23.37 26.16
C LYS A 211 1.59 22.41 26.20
N ILE A 212 2.64 22.81 26.90
CA ILE A 212 3.85 21.99 27.07
C ILE A 212 3.77 21.24 28.40
N VAL A 213 4.04 19.94 28.36
CA VAL A 213 4.14 19.07 29.55
C VAL A 213 5.42 18.25 29.42
N GLU A 214 6.21 18.19 30.47
CA GLU A 214 7.49 17.48 30.48
C GLU A 214 7.41 16.26 31.41
N ASN A 215 7.93 15.13 30.93
CA ASN A 215 8.19 13.92 31.71
C ASN A 215 7.00 13.40 32.55
N ASP A 216 5.83 13.35 31.93
CA ASP A 216 4.62 12.77 32.53
C ASP A 216 4.16 11.53 31.74
N SER A 217 3.28 10.73 32.33
CA SER A 217 2.73 9.54 31.67
C SER A 217 1.75 9.90 30.56
N LEU A 218 1.73 9.08 29.49
CA LEU A 218 0.74 9.21 28.41
C LEU A 218 -0.70 9.26 28.94
N TYR A 219 -1.01 8.52 30.01
CA TYR A 219 -2.35 8.52 30.61
C TYR A 219 -2.75 9.88 31.18
N ASN A 220 -1.81 10.61 31.79
CA ASN A 220 -2.07 11.89 32.45
C ASN A 220 -2.17 13.05 31.46
N ILE A 221 -1.42 12.99 30.36
CA ILE A 221 -1.34 14.10 29.41
C ILE A 221 -2.51 14.13 28.42
N LEU A 222 -3.21 13.00 28.21
CA LEU A 222 -4.28 12.92 27.21
C LEU A 222 -5.45 13.83 27.63
N PRO A 223 -5.76 14.89 26.87
CA PRO A 223 -6.80 15.84 27.22
C PRO A 223 -8.21 15.26 27.01
N LYS A 224 -9.18 15.90 27.67
CA LYS A 224 -10.60 15.61 27.48
C LYS A 224 -11.08 16.09 26.10
N ASN A 225 -10.69 17.29 25.69
CA ASN A 225 -11.06 17.83 24.39
C ASN A 225 -10.25 17.15 23.27
N PRO A 226 -10.78 17.10 22.03
CA PRO A 226 -10.03 16.66 20.87
C PRO A 226 -8.71 17.43 20.76
N SER A 227 -7.60 16.71 20.67
CA SER A 227 -6.28 17.35 20.61
C SER A 227 -5.26 16.48 19.88
N ILE A 228 -4.23 17.13 19.38
CA ILE A 228 -2.99 16.49 18.99
C ILE A 228 -2.01 16.55 20.15
N VAL A 229 -1.37 15.43 20.46
CA VAL A 229 -0.22 15.32 21.35
C VAL A 229 0.99 14.96 20.50
N GLU A 230 1.92 15.91 20.36
CA GLU A 230 3.20 15.70 19.71
C GLU A 230 4.25 15.25 20.73
N ILE A 231 4.96 14.17 20.40
CA ILE A 231 6.12 13.67 21.13
C ILE A 231 7.36 14.12 20.36
N VAL A 232 8.02 15.17 20.86
CA VAL A 232 9.01 15.96 20.11
C VAL A 232 10.20 15.10 19.68
N GLU A 233 10.71 14.27 20.57
CA GLU A 233 11.94 13.48 20.36
C GLU A 233 11.78 12.41 19.29
N LYS A 234 10.55 11.95 19.06
CA LYS A 234 10.22 10.92 18.07
C LYS A 234 9.57 11.49 16.82
N ASN A 235 9.30 12.80 16.78
CA ASN A 235 8.44 13.44 15.79
C ASN A 235 7.13 12.65 15.58
N ALA A 236 6.54 12.19 16.68
CA ALA A 236 5.35 11.35 16.67
C ALA A 236 4.13 12.16 17.07
N ILE A 237 2.97 11.78 16.53
CA ILE A 237 1.71 12.47 16.72
C ILE A 237 0.67 11.48 17.20
N LEU A 238 0.03 11.79 18.32
CA LEU A 238 -1.17 11.11 18.79
C LEU A 238 -2.36 12.07 18.64
N VAL A 239 -3.49 11.53 18.21
CA VAL A 239 -4.77 12.24 18.27
C VAL A 239 -5.55 11.62 19.41
N SER A 240 -6.03 12.46 20.31
CA SER A 240 -6.77 12.02 21.49
C SER A 240 -8.12 12.72 21.58
N LYS A 241 -9.09 12.03 22.14
CA LYS A 241 -10.38 12.59 22.55
C LYS A 241 -10.84 11.87 23.81
N ASP A 242 -11.45 12.60 24.74
CA ASP A 242 -12.00 12.05 25.98
C ASP A 242 -10.95 11.23 26.76
N LYS A 243 -9.72 11.76 26.87
CA LYS A 243 -8.56 11.11 27.51
C LYS A 243 -8.12 9.78 26.88
N THR A 244 -8.59 9.49 25.67
CA THR A 244 -8.32 8.22 24.98
C THR A 244 -7.57 8.50 23.68
N PRO A 245 -6.49 7.77 23.38
CA PRO A 245 -5.82 7.88 22.10
C PRO A 245 -6.69 7.20 21.04
N ILE A 246 -7.00 7.92 19.95
CA ILE A 246 -7.86 7.41 18.87
C ILE A 246 -7.07 7.19 17.58
N MET A 247 -5.97 7.90 17.38
CA MET A 247 -5.11 7.78 16.21
C MET A 247 -3.65 7.99 16.57
N ALA A 248 -2.75 7.38 15.83
CA ALA A 248 -1.30 7.51 16.01
C ALA A 248 -0.55 7.55 14.68
N PHE A 249 0.50 8.38 14.63
CA PHE A 249 1.37 8.57 13.49
C PHE A 249 2.83 8.61 13.96
N LEU A 250 3.69 7.80 13.34
CA LEU A 250 5.12 7.73 13.62
C LEU A 250 5.90 7.31 12.36
N GLY A 251 6.46 8.28 11.64
CA GLY A 251 7.20 8.00 10.39
C GLY A 251 6.35 7.20 9.42
N GLU A 252 6.82 6.01 9.02
CA GLU A 252 6.10 5.08 8.15
C GLU A 252 5.08 4.19 8.87
N TYR A 253 4.95 4.32 10.20
CA TYR A 253 3.98 3.57 11.00
C TYR A 253 2.78 4.43 11.35
N ASP A 254 1.60 3.82 11.33
CA ASP A 254 0.35 4.43 11.78
C ASP A 254 -0.46 3.45 12.67
N GLY A 255 -1.55 3.96 13.26
CA GLY A 255 -2.53 3.17 14.01
C GLY A 255 -1.94 2.41 15.20
N ASP A 256 -2.39 1.18 15.41
CA ASP A 256 -2.00 0.34 16.55
C ASP A 256 -0.48 0.14 16.64
N LYS A 257 0.20 -0.02 15.49
CA LYS A 257 1.64 -0.25 15.45
C LYS A 257 2.40 1.00 15.88
N ALA A 258 2.03 2.16 15.35
CA ALA A 258 2.60 3.43 15.78
C ALA A 258 2.35 3.67 17.27
N PHE A 259 1.11 3.48 17.73
CA PHE A 259 0.74 3.68 19.12
C PHE A 259 1.56 2.81 20.08
N ARG A 260 1.75 1.52 19.76
CA ARG A 260 2.57 0.62 20.58
C ARG A 260 4.02 1.10 20.70
N ILE A 261 4.61 1.57 19.61
CA ILE A 261 5.98 2.08 19.61
C ILE A 261 6.07 3.37 20.43
N ILE A 262 5.15 4.31 20.21
CA ILE A 262 5.08 5.58 20.95
C ILE A 262 4.91 5.31 22.46
N LYS A 263 3.99 4.41 22.84
CA LYS A 263 3.75 4.03 24.22
C LYS A 263 5.01 3.49 24.89
N ASN A 264 5.69 2.54 24.25
CA ASN A 264 6.93 1.98 24.78
C ASN A 264 8.03 3.04 24.90
N PHE A 265 8.13 3.95 23.93
CA PHE A 265 9.10 5.04 23.97
C PHE A 265 8.88 5.97 25.16
N CYS A 266 7.63 6.40 25.40
CA CYS A 266 7.29 7.31 26.50
C CYS A 266 7.45 6.68 27.90
N ILE A 267 7.42 5.35 28.01
CA ILE A 267 7.69 4.65 29.29
C ILE A 267 9.19 4.65 29.61
N LEU A 268 10.03 4.57 28.58
CA LEU A 268 11.47 4.34 28.72
C LEU A 268 12.31 5.63 28.72
N ASN A 269 11.73 6.76 28.35
CA ASN A 269 12.47 8.01 28.11
C ASN A 269 11.75 9.19 28.75
N ASN A 270 12.52 10.19 29.16
CA ASN A 270 11.97 11.51 29.44
C ASN A 270 11.52 12.14 28.12
N THR A 271 10.28 12.59 28.08
CA THR A 271 9.66 13.12 26.85
C THR A 271 9.01 14.47 27.08
N ILE A 272 9.13 15.33 26.08
CA ILE A 272 8.40 16.60 26.01
C ILE A 272 7.17 16.42 25.15
N PHE A 273 6.02 16.72 25.73
CA PHE A 273 4.73 16.68 25.06
C PHE A 273 4.27 18.09 24.71
N LYS A 274 3.92 18.30 23.44
CA LYS A 274 3.20 19.51 23.00
C LYS A 274 1.77 19.14 22.66
N ILE A 275 0.83 19.76 23.37
CA ILE A 275 -0.60 19.47 23.24
C ILE A 275 -1.28 20.64 22.52
N TYR A 276 -1.88 20.35 21.39
CA TYR A 276 -2.59 21.31 20.54
C TYR A 276 -4.08 20.97 20.52
N GLU A 277 -4.92 21.87 21.00
CA GLU A 277 -6.37 21.69 20.97
C GLU A 277 -6.91 21.85 19.54
N LEU A 278 -7.78 20.92 19.14
CA LEU A 278 -8.36 20.86 17.81
C LEU A 278 -9.74 21.52 17.80
N THR A 279 -10.04 22.26 16.72
CA THR A 279 -11.42 22.66 16.41
C THR A 279 -12.21 21.45 15.89
N GLU A 280 -13.54 21.56 15.86
CA GLU A 280 -14.39 20.50 15.29
C GLU A 280 -14.05 20.19 13.84
N ASP A 281 -13.79 21.23 13.03
CA ASP A 281 -13.42 21.08 11.62
C ASP A 281 -12.06 20.40 11.45
N GLU A 282 -11.05 20.80 12.22
CA GLU A 282 -9.73 20.16 12.20
C GLU A 282 -9.82 18.69 12.62
N PHE A 283 -10.60 18.41 13.67
CA PHE A 283 -10.81 17.05 14.15
C PHE A 283 -11.54 16.18 13.11
N LYS A 284 -12.53 16.75 12.42
CA LYS A 284 -13.24 16.07 11.33
C LYS A 284 -12.30 15.73 10.18
N ASN A 285 -11.44 16.67 9.78
CA ASN A 285 -10.46 16.46 8.71
C ASN A 285 -9.42 15.40 9.10
N ILE A 286 -8.91 15.42 10.34
CA ILE A 286 -7.97 14.40 10.84
C ILE A 286 -8.60 13.00 10.84
N LYS A 287 -9.89 12.89 11.14
CA LYS A 287 -10.58 11.59 11.16
C LYS A 287 -10.70 10.92 9.79
N GLU A 288 -10.44 11.64 8.71
CA GLU A 288 -10.47 11.07 7.37
C GLU A 288 -9.29 10.10 7.12
N PHE A 289 -8.17 10.24 7.85
CA PHE A 289 -6.99 9.35 7.75
C PHE A 289 -7.23 7.99 8.43
N LYS A 290 -8.05 7.13 7.83
CA LYS A 290 -8.58 5.91 8.46
C LYS A 290 -7.52 4.90 8.91
N ASN A 291 -6.38 4.80 8.22
CA ASN A 291 -5.32 3.84 8.53
C ASN A 291 -4.66 4.11 9.88
N ALA A 292 -4.64 5.38 10.30
CA ALA A 292 -4.03 5.79 11.56
C ALA A 292 -4.92 5.54 12.78
N LYS A 293 -6.11 4.97 12.63
CA LYS A 293 -6.99 4.64 13.76
C LYS A 293 -6.39 3.54 14.63
N ILE A 294 -6.44 3.76 15.93
CA ILE A 294 -6.15 2.77 16.95
C ILE A 294 -7.45 1.98 17.17
N LYS A 295 -7.41 0.66 17.08
CA LYS A 295 -8.59 -0.17 17.37
C LYS A 295 -8.85 -0.13 18.86
N ASP A 296 -10.13 -0.03 19.25
CA ASP A 296 -10.54 0.16 20.64
C ASP A 296 -9.73 -0.71 21.59
N ILE A 297 -9.01 -0.06 22.50
CA ILE A 297 -8.29 -0.69 23.59
C ILE A 297 -9.35 -1.03 24.64
N ASN A 298 -10.10 -2.10 24.42
CA ASN A 298 -10.90 -2.74 25.48
C ASN A 298 -10.00 -3.62 26.34
#